data_AF-A0A957NB32-F1
#
_entry.id   AF-A0A957NB32-F1
#
_cell.length_a   1.000
_cell.length_b   1.000
_cell.length_c   1.000
_cell.angle_alpha   90.00
_cell.angle_beta   90.00
_cell.angle_gamma   90.00
#
_symmetry.space_group_name_H-M   'P 1'
#
loop_
_entity.id
_entity.type
_entity.pdbx_description
1 polymer ?
#
loop_
_entity_poly.entity_id
_entity_poly.type
_entity_poly.pdbx_seq_one_letter_code
_entity_poly.pdbx_strand_id
1 'polypeptide(L)'
;MNPVIFELGPFSLHWYGVFIVGGAVLATWVSARYAAKAGENPDHVWNMLAFALIFGIIGARLYHVFSSPADGLGWAYYRENPIDIINFWHGGFRGLGIYGGLIGGILGIAGYAWYNKLNLLLYL
;
A
#
# COMPACT_ATOMS: atom_id res chain seq x y z
N MET A 1 -6.76 25.81 3.67
CA MET A 1 -7.62 24.66 3.32
C MET A 1 -7.34 23.56 4.32
N ASN A 2 -8.34 23.09 5.06
CA ASN A 2 -8.13 21.99 6.02
C ASN A 2 -7.82 20.69 5.24
N PRO A 3 -6.67 20.04 5.48
CA PRO A 3 -6.29 18.82 4.77
C PRO A 3 -7.09 17.60 5.24
N VAL A 4 -7.85 17.73 6.34
CA VAL A 4 -8.61 16.67 6.99
C VAL A 4 -10.09 16.78 6.63
N ILE A 5 -10.66 15.68 6.13
CA ILE A 5 -12.07 15.55 5.74
C ILE A 5 -12.92 15.28 6.98
N PHE A 6 -12.47 14.35 7.81
CA PHE A 6 -13.21 13.87 8.98
C PHE A 6 -12.24 13.41 10.05
N GLU A 7 -12.47 13.82 11.30
CA GLU A 7 -11.72 13.36 12.46
C GLU A 7 -12.65 12.54 13.35
N LEU A 8 -12.39 11.24 13.43
CA LEU A 8 -13.04 10.31 14.35
C LEU A 8 -12.01 9.93 15.43
N GLY A 9 -11.84 10.81 16.42
CA GLY A 9 -10.88 10.62 17.52
C GLY A 9 -9.43 10.51 17.01
N PRO A 10 -8.73 9.37 17.20
CA PRO A 10 -7.35 9.18 16.72
C PRO A 10 -7.25 8.98 15.19
N PHE A 11 -8.38 8.88 14.49
CA PHE A 11 -8.44 8.69 13.04
C PHE A 11 -8.75 10.00 12.32
N SER A 12 -7.73 10.57 11.69
CA SER A 12 -7.86 11.71 10.78
C SER A 12 -7.84 11.23 9.33
N LEU A 13 -8.97 11.32 8.62
CA LEU A 13 -9.04 11.02 7.19
C LEU A 13 -8.62 12.26 6.39
N HIS A 14 -7.57 12.13 5.58
CA HIS A 14 -7.05 13.23 4.79
C HIS A 14 -7.49 13.15 3.32
N TRP A 15 -7.61 14.31 2.66
CA TRP A 15 -7.93 14.39 1.24
C TRP A 15 -6.98 13.62 0.33
N TYR A 16 -5.68 13.63 0.64
CA TYR A 16 -4.69 12.89 -0.18
C TYR A 16 -4.99 11.38 -0.18
N GLY A 17 -5.44 10.81 0.94
CA GLY A 17 -5.77 9.39 1.03
C GLY A 17 -6.97 9.03 0.15
N VAL A 18 -7.98 9.91 0.11
CA VAL A 18 -9.15 9.74 -0.75
C VAL A 18 -8.77 9.78 -2.22
N PHE A 19 -7.91 10.72 -2.63
CA PHE A 19 -7.44 10.78 -4.02
C PHE A 19 -6.56 9.58 -4.39
N ILE A 20 -5.71 9.09 -3.49
CA ILE A 20 -4.87 7.90 -3.73
C ILE A 20 -5.73 6.65 -3.90
N VAL A 21 -6.64 6.39 -2.95
CA VAL A 21 -7.52 5.21 -3.00
C VAL A 21 -8.48 5.31 -4.18
N GLY A 22 -9.06 6.48 -4.43
CA GLY A 22 -9.93 6.72 -5.58
C GLY A 22 -9.21 6.50 -6.91
N GLY A 23 -7.99 7.01 -7.05
CA GLY A 23 -7.14 6.80 -8.22
C GLY A 23 -6.80 5.32 -8.43
N ALA A 24 -6.45 4.60 -7.36
CA ALA A 24 -6.16 3.17 -7.42
C ALA A 24 -7.38 2.36 -7.87
N VAL A 25 -8.56 2.63 -7.30
CA VAL A 25 -9.81 1.96 -7.68
C VAL A 25 -10.19 2.24 -9.13
N LEU A 26 -10.05 3.49 -9.60
CA LEU A 26 -10.31 3.87 -10.99
C LEU A 26 -9.35 3.17 -11.95
N ALA A 27 -8.05 3.13 -11.62
CA ALA A 27 -7.05 2.44 -12.44
C ALA A 27 -7.36 0.94 -12.54
N THR A 28 -7.65 0.27 -11.41
CA THR A 28 -8.05 -1.14 -11.38
C THR A 28 -9.31 -1.39 -12.18
N TRP A 29 -10.31 -0.51 -12.10
CA TRP A 29 -11.55 -0.65 -12.86
C TRP A 29 -11.32 -0.57 -14.38
N VAL A 30 -10.49 0.37 -14.83
CA VAL A 30 -10.10 0.46 -16.25
C VAL A 30 -9.32 -0.78 -16.67
N SER A 31 -8.32 -1.20 -15.90
CA SER A 31 -7.51 -2.39 -16.19
C SER A 31 -8.35 -3.67 -16.22
N ALA A 32 -9.31 -3.83 -15.30
CA ALA A 32 -10.24 -4.95 -15.28
C ALA A 32 -11.12 -4.98 -16.54
N ARG A 33 -11.56 -3.82 -17.04
CA ARG A 33 -12.29 -3.75 -18.31
C ARG A 33 -11.44 -4.10 -19.52
N TYR A 34 -10.16 -3.72 -19.52
CA TYR A 34 -9.23 -4.12 -20.57
C TYR A 34 -8.94 -5.62 -20.53
N ALA A 35 -8.72 -6.19 -19.35
CA ALA A 35 -8.56 -7.63 -19.16
C ALA A 35 -9.78 -8.41 -19.67
N ALA A 36 -10.99 -7.99 -19.29
CA ALA A 36 -12.23 -8.61 -19.77
C ALA A 36 -12.38 -8.54 -21.30
N LYS A 37 -11.97 -7.43 -21.93
CA LYS A 37 -11.96 -7.29 -23.40
C LYS A 37 -10.89 -8.16 -24.08
N ALA A 38 -9.79 -8.45 -23.39
CA ALA A 38 -8.73 -9.34 -23.87
C ALA A 38 -9.05 -10.83 -23.67
N GLY A 39 -10.19 -11.16 -23.04
CA GLY A 39 -10.56 -12.55 -22.71
C GLY A 39 -9.96 -13.06 -21.39
N GLU A 40 -9.31 -12.20 -20.62
CA GLU A 40 -8.74 -12.49 -19.31
C GLU A 40 -9.77 -12.31 -18.21
N ASN A 41 -9.61 -13.02 -17.09
CA ASN A 41 -10.53 -12.88 -15.95
C ASN A 41 -10.27 -11.54 -15.21
N PRO A 42 -11.22 -10.59 -15.20
CA PRO A 42 -11.07 -9.31 -14.50
C PRO A 42 -10.88 -9.44 -12.99
N ASP A 43 -11.28 -10.57 -12.39
CA ASP A 43 -11.10 -10.83 -10.96
C ASP A 43 -9.62 -10.85 -10.58
N HIS A 44 -8.73 -11.27 -11.48
CA HIS A 44 -7.28 -11.23 -11.22
C HIS A 44 -6.80 -9.81 -10.98
N VAL A 45 -7.35 -8.81 -11.68
CA VAL A 45 -6.96 -7.40 -11.52
C VAL A 45 -7.40 -6.85 -10.16
N TRP A 46 -8.60 -7.21 -9.70
CA TRP A 46 -9.08 -6.85 -8.36
C TRP A 46 -8.30 -7.55 -7.25
N ASN A 47 -7.97 -8.83 -7.44
CA ASN A 47 -7.13 -9.58 -6.51
C ASN A 47 -5.72 -8.99 -6.44
N MET A 48 -5.14 -8.60 -7.57
CA MET A 48 -3.85 -7.91 -7.62
C MET A 48 -3.89 -6.59 -6.85
N LEU A 49 -4.96 -5.79 -6.98
CA LEU A 49 -5.11 -4.56 -6.19
C LEU A 49 -5.12 -4.86 -4.68
N ALA A 50 -5.89 -5.87 -4.24
CA ALA A 50 -5.94 -6.25 -2.83
C ALA A 50 -4.56 -6.66 -2.30
N PHE A 51 -3.83 -7.49 -3.05
CA PHE A 51 -2.45 -7.87 -2.72
C PHE A 51 -1.51 -6.65 -2.73
N ALA A 52 -1.60 -5.78 -3.72
CA ALA A 52 -0.80 -4.57 -3.82
C ALA A 52 -1.01 -3.65 -2.61
N LEU A 53 -2.24 -3.49 -2.13
CA LEU A 53 -2.56 -2.68 -0.96
C LEU A 53 -1.99 -3.30 0.33
N ILE A 54 -2.16 -4.62 0.51
CA ILE A 54 -1.63 -5.33 1.70
C ILE A 54 -0.11 -5.26 1.73
N PHE A 55 0.56 -5.69 0.65
CA PHE A 55 2.01 -5.69 0.57
C PHE A 55 2.58 -4.27 0.51
N GLY A 56 1.86 -3.30 -0.04
CA GLY A 56 2.20 -1.89 0.00
C GLY A 56 2.21 -1.34 1.43
N ILE A 57 1.18 -1.61 2.24
CA ILE A 57 1.17 -1.19 3.65
C ILE A 57 2.34 -1.84 4.41
N ILE A 58 2.58 -3.13 4.19
CA ILE A 58 3.70 -3.85 4.81
C ILE A 58 5.04 -3.25 4.39
N GLY A 59 5.24 -3.04 3.08
CA GLY A 59 6.47 -2.46 2.52
C GLY A 59 6.69 -1.03 3.00
N ALA A 60 5.64 -0.22 3.13
CA ALA A 60 5.71 1.13 3.66
C ALA A 60 6.15 1.16 5.13
N ARG A 61 5.70 0.18 5.93
CA ARG A 61 6.12 0.02 7.33
C ARG A 61 7.55 -0.49 7.44
N LEU A 62 7.90 -1.52 6.67
CA LEU A 62 9.27 -2.03 6.64
C LEU A 62 10.26 -0.94 6.21
N TYR A 63 9.96 -0.21 5.14
CA TYR A 63 10.80 0.90 4.71
C TYR A 63 10.89 1.99 5.78
N HIS A 64 9.82 2.30 6.50
CA HIS A 64 9.90 3.27 7.59
C HIS A 64 10.81 2.80 8.73
N VAL A 65 10.71 1.53 9.10
CA VAL A 65 11.55 0.88 10.14
C VAL A 65 13.02 0.85 9.73
N PHE A 66 13.32 0.57 8.45
CA PHE A 66 14.68 0.50 7.94
C PHE A 66 15.28 1.86 7.56
N SER A 67 14.46 2.79 7.03
CA SER A 67 14.94 4.00 6.34
C SER A 67 15.02 5.26 7.20
N SER A 68 14.58 5.24 8.47
CA SER A 68 14.87 6.25 9.49
C SER A 68 14.98 7.74 9.04
N PRO A 69 13.93 8.40 8.51
CA PRO A 69 14.12 9.77 7.99
C PRO A 69 13.90 10.92 8.98
N ALA A 70 13.29 10.71 10.17
CA ALA A 70 12.81 11.84 10.99
C ALA A 70 13.37 11.95 12.42
N ASP A 71 13.62 10.85 13.14
CA ASP A 71 13.91 10.93 14.60
C ASP A 71 15.25 10.29 15.05
N GLY A 72 16.16 9.95 14.13
CA GLY A 72 17.54 9.55 14.46
C GLY A 72 17.73 8.24 15.24
N LEU A 73 16.65 7.52 15.58
CA LEU A 73 16.66 6.35 16.48
C LEU A 73 16.45 4.99 15.78
N GLY A 74 15.97 5.02 14.53
CA GLY A 74 15.95 3.90 13.57
C GLY A 74 15.79 2.49 14.12
N TRP A 75 16.66 1.58 13.66
CA TRP A 75 16.68 0.16 14.02
C TRP A 75 17.03 -0.12 15.48
N ALA A 76 17.78 0.78 16.14
CA ALA A 76 18.18 0.62 17.54
C ALA A 76 16.97 0.67 18.48
N TYR A 77 16.04 1.59 18.24
CA TYR A 77 14.81 1.72 19.03
C TYR A 77 13.80 0.59 18.79
N TYR A 78 13.58 0.18 17.53
CA TYR A 78 12.66 -0.92 17.21
C TYR A 78 13.17 -2.29 17.66
N ARG A 79 14.48 -2.46 17.84
CA ARG A 79 15.06 -3.69 18.43
C ARG A 79 14.69 -3.81 19.91
N GLU A 80 14.61 -2.68 20.62
CA GLU A 80 14.24 -2.63 22.04
C GLU A 80 12.71 -2.65 22.22
N ASN A 81 11.95 -2.14 21.26
CA ASN A 81 10.48 -2.11 21.30
C ASN A 81 9.85 -2.72 20.02
N PRO A 82 9.88 -4.05 19.86
CA PRO A 82 9.39 -4.73 18.65
C PRO A 82 7.87 -4.59 18.43
N ILE A 83 7.11 -4.32 19.50
CA ILE A 83 5.66 -4.08 19.43
C ILE A 83 5.33 -2.80 18.64
N ASP A 84 6.21 -1.80 18.65
CA ASP A 84 5.95 -0.52 17.99
C ASP A 84 6.09 -0.57 16.46
N ILE A 85 6.71 -1.63 15.93
CA ILE A 85 6.73 -1.94 14.50
C ILE A 85 5.29 -2.07 13.97
N ILE A 86 4.42 -2.71 14.76
CA ILE A 86 3.03 -3.03 14.41
C ILE A 86 2.06 -1.91 14.83
N ASN A 87 2.44 -1.05 15.78
CA ASN A 87 1.60 0.07 16.25
C ASN A 87 1.56 1.27 15.28
N PHE A 88 1.18 1.07 14.01
CA PHE A 88 0.90 2.21 13.09
C PHE A 88 -0.42 2.93 13.38
N TRP A 89 -1.29 2.30 14.18
CA TRP A 89 -2.66 2.75 14.40
C TRP A 89 -2.80 3.72 15.59
N HIS A 90 -1.87 3.71 16.55
CA HIS A 90 -2.01 4.43 17.81
C HIS A 90 -1.78 5.96 17.74
N GLY A 91 -1.35 6.49 16.59
CA GLY A 91 -1.04 7.92 16.43
C GLY A 91 -1.45 8.51 15.07
N GLY A 92 -2.41 7.88 14.40
CA GLY A 92 -2.94 8.29 13.10
C GLY A 92 -2.02 7.96 11.92
N PHE A 93 -1.93 6.68 11.52
CA PHE A 93 -1.23 6.23 10.29
C PHE A 93 0.12 6.92 10.01
N ARG A 94 0.88 7.23 11.07
CA ARG A 94 2.18 7.88 10.98
C ARG A 94 3.28 6.85 10.74
N GLY A 95 4.25 7.22 9.91
CA GLY A 95 5.39 6.36 9.59
C GLY A 95 5.11 5.30 8.53
N LEU A 96 4.51 5.71 7.41
CA LEU A 96 4.48 4.93 6.18
C LEU A 96 5.35 5.62 5.15
N GLY A 97 6.43 4.96 4.75
CA GLY A 97 7.28 5.45 3.66
C GLY A 97 6.62 5.19 2.32
N ILE A 98 6.39 6.25 1.54
CA ILE A 98 5.80 6.15 0.18
C ILE A 98 6.63 5.22 -0.71
N TYR A 99 7.96 5.31 -0.65
CA TYR A 99 8.86 4.44 -1.42
C TYR A 99 8.72 2.97 -1.05
N GLY A 100 8.60 2.67 0.25
CA GLY A 100 8.32 1.30 0.72
C GLY A 100 6.96 0.79 0.28
N GLY A 101 5.96 1.68 0.26
CA GLY A 101 4.63 1.34 -0.23
C GLY A 101 4.60 1.02 -1.71
N LEU A 102 5.33 1.79 -2.52
CA LEU A 102 5.45 1.55 -3.95
C LEU A 102 6.16 0.22 -4.23
N ILE A 103 7.32 -0.02 -3.59
CA ILE A 103 8.07 -1.27 -3.77
C ILE A 103 7.25 -2.47 -3.26
N GLY A 104 6.62 -2.33 -2.09
CA GLY A 104 5.75 -3.37 -1.53
C GLY A 104 4.56 -3.69 -2.44
N GLY A 105 3.91 -2.67 -3.01
CA GLY A 105 2.81 -2.86 -3.94
C GLY A 105 3.22 -3.60 -5.21
N ILE A 106 4.35 -3.21 -5.82
CA ILE A 106 4.91 -3.88 -7.00
C ILE A 106 5.25 -5.34 -6.68
N LEU A 107 5.88 -5.60 -5.53
CA LEU A 107 6.19 -6.96 -5.08
C LEU A 107 4.92 -7.79 -4.83
N GLY A 108 3.85 -7.18 -4.30
CA GLY A 108 2.55 -7.83 -4.12
C GLY A 108 1.92 -8.27 -5.44
N ILE A 109 1.93 -7.38 -6.45
CA ILE A 109 1.45 -7.68 -7.80
C ILE A 109 2.32 -8.78 -8.43
N ALA A 110 3.64 -8.65 -8.33
CA ALA A 110 4.57 -9.62 -8.89
C ALA A 110 4.44 -11.00 -8.25
N GLY A 111 4.27 -11.05 -6.92
CA GLY A 111 4.04 -12.30 -6.19
C GLY A 111 2.72 -12.97 -6.59
N TYR A 112 1.64 -12.19 -6.74
CA TYR A 112 0.35 -12.72 -7.19
C TYR A 112 0.42 -13.22 -8.64
N ALA A 113 1.06 -12.48 -9.54
CA ALA A 113 1.26 -12.89 -10.93
C ALA A 113 2.11 -14.17 -11.02
N TRP A 114 3.18 -14.28 -10.23
CA TRP A 114 4.01 -15.49 -10.16
C TRP A 114 3.24 -16.71 -9.64
N TYR A 115 2.46 -16.54 -8.57
CA TYR A 115 1.65 -17.62 -8.00
C TYR A 115 0.60 -18.16 -8.98
N ASN A 116 -0.04 -17.28 -9.75
CA ASN A 116 -1.07 -17.65 -10.72
C ASN A 116 -0.52 -17.97 -12.12
N LYS A 117 0.82 -18.01 -12.31
CA LYS A 117 1.50 -18.19 -13.61
C LYS A 117 1.02 -17.22 -14.71
N LEU A 118 0.65 -16.00 -14.32
CA LEU A 118 0.22 -14.96 -15.24
C LEU A 118 1.45 -14.24 -15.83
N ASN A 119 1.35 -13.78 -17.07
CA ASN A 119 2.41 -12.98 -17.69
C ASN A 119 2.52 -11.63 -16.98
N LEU A 120 3.55 -11.51 -16.13
CA LEU A 120 3.90 -10.30 -15.37
C LEU A 120 3.89 -9.03 -16.22
N LEU A 121 4.43 -9.08 -17.44
CA LEU A 121 4.50 -7.97 -18.40
C LEU A 121 3.15 -7.50 -18.96
N LEU A 122 2.10 -8.32 -18.87
CA LEU A 122 0.75 -7.93 -19.30
C LEU A 122 0.01 -7.13 -18.21
N TYR A 123 0.43 -7.30 -16.95
CA TYR A 123 -0.28 -6.82 -15.75
C TYR A 123 0.49 -5.75 -14.96
N LEU A 124 1.68 -5.36 -15.43
CA LEU A 124 2.56 -4.35 -14.84
C LEU A 124 2.65 -3.13 -15.75
#